data_AF-A0A369Y1H6-F1
#
_entry.id   AF-A0A369Y1H6-F1
#
_cell.length_a   1.000
_cell.length_b   1.000
_cell.length_c   1.000
_cell.angle_alpha   90.00
_cell.angle_beta   90.00
_cell.angle_gamma   90.00
#
_symmetry.space_group_name_H-M   'P 1'
#
loop_
_entity.id
_entity.type
_entity.pdbx_description
1 polymer ?
#
loop_
_entity_poly.entity_id
_entity_poly.type
_entity_poly.pdbx_seq_one_letter_code
_entity_poly.pdbx_strand_id
1 'polypeptide(L)'
;MSTEILKNEVRKYENQIDLVDLIKILLKNKGLILLTAAIITLMSVGGAFYIKANKIEKFGQNFKLIDFNDSYYNKKADLTIKKFIIEDILLKNEVVDEFYKNEEFNKYSQTKNKDKILNEDEKREFINNSIKINKVMDEGKKEIKYYSLISNIKANKGLSEKLIALYIDIINKEKAAIIINAIDTEDDFIIQKRNLYEKKVKEGEKNIAEIIKQQPVSILENQEIISMLSITNPSLLQEMDSDKALYEKYYDQAVGIEGLKEDKNLNQQIEKLSSIYKVEEKSKSMMIVAMGLILGLFLGIFAAFMKEFFENVDFKN
;
A
#
# COMPACT_ATOMS: atom_id res chain seq x y z
N MET A 1 -76.63 23.08 -10.25
CA MET A 1 -75.19 22.93 -10.01
C MET A 1 -74.88 21.52 -9.47
N SER A 2 -75.34 20.46 -10.14
CA SER A 2 -75.20 19.07 -9.65
C SER A 2 -75.07 18.06 -10.80
N THR A 3 -75.66 18.32 -11.96
CA THR A 3 -75.57 17.43 -13.13
C THR A 3 -74.26 17.54 -13.90
N GLU A 4 -73.61 18.72 -13.94
CA GLU A 4 -72.29 18.87 -14.57
C GLU A 4 -71.14 18.31 -13.72
N ILE A 5 -71.27 18.35 -12.38
CA ILE A 5 -70.29 17.76 -11.46
C ILE A 5 -70.34 16.23 -11.56
N LEU A 6 -71.55 15.65 -11.58
CA LEU A 6 -71.75 14.21 -11.81
C LEU A 6 -71.28 13.75 -13.20
N LYS A 7 -71.49 14.56 -14.25
CA LYS A 7 -70.97 14.24 -15.60
C LYS A 7 -69.44 14.30 -15.68
N ASN A 8 -68.81 15.22 -14.95
CA ASN A 8 -67.35 15.31 -14.86
C ASN A 8 -66.73 14.22 -13.97
N GLU A 9 -67.43 13.75 -12.94
CA GLU A 9 -67.01 12.59 -12.15
C GLU A 9 -67.13 11.29 -12.95
N VAL A 10 -68.23 11.08 -13.68
CA VAL A 10 -68.44 9.88 -14.52
C VAL A 10 -67.40 9.82 -15.66
N ARG A 11 -67.07 10.95 -16.32
CA ARG A 11 -65.98 10.99 -17.32
C ARG A 11 -64.58 10.83 -16.72
N LYS A 12 -64.40 11.09 -15.42
CA LYS A 12 -63.11 10.88 -14.72
C LYS A 12 -62.84 9.41 -14.41
N TYR A 13 -63.87 8.56 -14.35
CA TYR A 13 -63.74 7.12 -14.12
C TYR A 13 -63.53 6.32 -15.41
N GLU A 14 -63.98 6.79 -16.57
CA GLU A 14 -63.74 6.14 -17.88
C GLU A 14 -62.30 6.29 -18.39
N ASN A 15 -61.53 7.26 -17.86
CA ASN A 15 -60.15 7.54 -18.30
C ASN A 15 -59.08 7.07 -17.29
N GLN A 16 -59.43 6.25 -16.30
CA GLN A 16 -58.43 5.65 -15.41
C GLN A 16 -57.92 4.37 -16.06
N ILE A 17 -56.59 4.26 -16.20
CA ILE A 17 -55.94 3.04 -16.65
C ILE A 17 -56.27 1.93 -15.63
N ASP A 18 -57.13 0.99 -16.01
CA ASP A 18 -57.48 -0.15 -15.16
C ASP A 18 -56.33 -1.15 -15.13
N LEU A 19 -55.93 -1.54 -13.91
CA LEU A 19 -54.95 -2.60 -13.65
C LEU A 19 -55.37 -3.92 -14.30
N VAL A 20 -56.66 -4.20 -14.35
CA VAL A 20 -57.20 -5.41 -14.97
C VAL A 20 -56.95 -5.40 -16.49
N ASP A 21 -57.10 -4.24 -17.13
CA ASP A 21 -56.87 -4.10 -18.57
C ASP A 21 -55.39 -4.18 -18.92
N LEU A 22 -54.51 -3.59 -18.09
CA LEU A 22 -53.06 -3.78 -18.21
C LEU A 22 -52.69 -5.28 -18.14
N ILE A 23 -53.25 -6.02 -17.19
CA ILE A 23 -53.00 -7.48 -17.05
C ILE A 23 -53.52 -8.25 -18.26
N LYS A 24 -54.68 -7.90 -18.81
CA LYS A 24 -55.20 -8.53 -20.04
C LYS A 24 -54.25 -8.34 -21.22
N ILE A 25 -53.68 -7.15 -21.39
CA ILE A 25 -52.71 -6.87 -22.46
C ILE A 25 -51.47 -7.74 -22.30
N LEU A 26 -50.98 -7.91 -21.07
CA LEU A 26 -49.86 -8.80 -20.77
C LEU A 26 -50.18 -10.27 -21.10
N LEU A 27 -51.37 -10.76 -20.72
CA LEU A 27 -51.80 -12.14 -20.98
C LEU A 27 -52.02 -12.42 -22.47
N LYS A 28 -52.59 -11.45 -23.21
CA LYS A 28 -52.79 -11.51 -24.67
C LYS A 28 -51.45 -11.60 -25.41
N ASN A 29 -50.45 -10.84 -24.96
CA ASN A 29 -49.14 -10.74 -25.60
C ASN A 29 -48.03 -11.55 -24.89
N LYS A 30 -48.37 -12.51 -24.03
CA LYS A 30 -47.41 -13.34 -23.27
C LYS A 30 -46.33 -13.98 -24.13
N GLY A 31 -46.66 -14.40 -25.35
CA GLY A 31 -45.68 -15.00 -26.28
C GLY A 31 -44.62 -14.00 -26.75
N LEU A 32 -45.01 -12.75 -27.01
CA LEU A 32 -44.10 -11.66 -27.38
C LEU A 32 -43.18 -11.30 -26.20
N ILE A 33 -43.74 -11.22 -24.99
CA ILE A 33 -42.98 -10.95 -23.76
C ILE A 33 -41.94 -12.05 -23.52
N LEU A 34 -42.34 -13.32 -23.65
CA LEU A 34 -41.44 -14.45 -23.46
C LEU A 34 -40.36 -14.51 -24.55
N LEU A 35 -40.69 -14.25 -25.81
CA LEU A 35 -39.73 -14.27 -26.92
C LEU A 35 -38.66 -13.18 -26.75
N THR A 36 -39.08 -11.96 -26.46
CA THR A 36 -38.17 -10.82 -26.23
C THR A 36 -37.29 -11.07 -25.00
N ALA A 37 -37.87 -11.54 -23.89
CA ALA A 37 -37.10 -11.93 -22.71
C ALA A 37 -36.08 -13.03 -23.02
N ALA A 38 -36.45 -14.05 -23.81
CA ALA A 38 -35.55 -15.12 -24.20
C ALA A 38 -34.37 -14.63 -25.06
N ILE A 39 -34.63 -13.79 -26.05
CA ILE A 39 -33.59 -13.21 -26.92
C ILE A 39 -32.60 -12.38 -26.11
N ILE A 40 -33.09 -11.47 -25.26
CA ILE A 40 -32.24 -10.58 -24.45
C ILE A 40 -31.45 -11.39 -23.41
N THR A 41 -32.07 -12.41 -22.82
CA THR A 41 -31.39 -13.33 -21.90
C THR A 41 -30.28 -14.10 -22.61
N LEU A 42 -30.53 -14.62 -23.82
CA LEU A 42 -29.52 -15.31 -24.64
C LEU A 42 -28.33 -14.39 -24.98
N MET A 43 -28.60 -13.14 -25.37
CA MET A 43 -27.54 -12.14 -25.60
C MET A 43 -26.74 -11.87 -24.31
N SER A 44 -27.42 -11.80 -23.16
CA SER A 44 -26.79 -11.58 -21.86
C SER A 44 -25.95 -12.77 -21.40
N VAL A 45 -26.38 -13.99 -21.70
CA VAL A 45 -25.58 -15.21 -21.52
C VAL A 45 -24.33 -15.16 -22.40
N GLY A 46 -24.46 -14.76 -23.67
CA GLY A 46 -23.32 -14.53 -24.57
C GLY A 46 -22.32 -13.51 -24.00
N GLY A 47 -22.82 -12.37 -23.51
CA GLY A 47 -22.01 -11.35 -22.85
C GLY A 47 -21.33 -11.85 -21.57
N ALA A 48 -22.02 -12.68 -20.78
CA ALA A 48 -21.48 -13.29 -19.57
C ALA A 48 -20.34 -14.27 -19.89
N PHE A 49 -20.48 -15.09 -20.94
CA PHE A 49 -19.40 -15.94 -21.44
C PHE A 49 -18.21 -15.13 -21.96
N TYR A 50 -18.46 -14.05 -22.70
CA TYR A 50 -17.42 -13.16 -23.19
C TYR A 50 -16.58 -12.55 -22.06
N ILE A 51 -17.22 -12.06 -20.99
CA ILE A 51 -16.52 -11.51 -19.83
C ILE A 51 -15.76 -12.59 -19.07
N LYS A 52 -16.33 -13.79 -18.92
CA LYS A 52 -15.66 -14.92 -18.29
C LYS A 52 -14.41 -15.35 -19.08
N ALA A 53 -14.50 -15.39 -20.41
CA ALA A 53 -13.38 -15.74 -21.30
C ALA A 53 -12.28 -14.66 -21.31
N ASN A 54 -12.65 -13.39 -21.13
CA ASN A 54 -11.71 -12.26 -21.07
C ASN A 54 -11.29 -11.89 -19.64
N LYS A 55 -11.55 -12.74 -18.65
CA LYS A 55 -11.18 -12.50 -17.26
C LYS A 55 -9.67 -12.32 -17.17
N ILE A 56 -9.26 -11.19 -16.61
CA ILE A 56 -7.85 -10.89 -16.38
C ILE A 56 -7.42 -11.66 -15.15
N GLU A 57 -6.44 -12.54 -15.31
CA GLU A 57 -5.81 -13.17 -14.16
C GLU A 57 -4.90 -12.15 -13.49
N LYS A 58 -5.27 -11.76 -12.27
CA LYS A 58 -4.46 -10.89 -11.44
C LYS A 58 -3.64 -11.73 -10.48
N PHE A 59 -2.43 -11.27 -10.20
CA PHE A 59 -1.52 -11.93 -9.25
C PHE A 59 -1.18 -10.95 -8.15
N GLY A 60 -1.01 -11.45 -6.94
CA GLY A 60 -0.67 -10.63 -5.80
C GLY A 60 0.31 -11.31 -4.86
N GLN A 61 0.95 -10.50 -4.02
CA GLN A 61 1.80 -10.96 -2.93
C GLN A 61 1.59 -10.07 -1.70
N ASN A 62 1.44 -10.70 -0.54
CA ASN A 62 1.34 -10.02 0.73
C ASN A 62 2.71 -9.99 1.41
N PHE A 63 3.06 -8.84 1.96
CA PHE A 63 4.35 -8.66 2.62
C PHE A 63 4.27 -7.61 3.73
N LYS A 64 5.25 -7.64 4.63
CA LYS A 64 5.40 -6.65 5.70
C LYS A 64 6.77 -5.99 5.58
N LEU A 65 6.85 -4.72 5.97
CA LEU A 65 8.13 -4.05 6.16
C LEU A 65 8.71 -4.50 7.49
N ILE A 66 9.99 -4.88 7.48
CA ILE A 66 10.73 -5.19 8.71
C ILE A 66 10.88 -3.90 9.52
N ASP A 67 10.59 -3.93 10.82
CA ASP A 67 10.87 -2.78 11.68
C ASP A 67 12.34 -2.80 12.06
N PHE A 68 13.10 -1.83 11.55
CA PHE A 68 14.52 -1.71 11.87
C PHE A 68 14.75 -1.19 13.29
N ASN A 69 13.75 -0.49 13.86
CA ASN A 69 13.87 0.09 15.20
C ASN A 69 14.04 -0.97 16.29
N ASP A 70 13.56 -2.18 16.04
CA ASP A 70 13.62 -3.28 17.01
C ASP A 70 14.93 -4.06 17.01
N SER A 71 15.82 -3.83 16.03
CA SER A 71 17.12 -4.49 15.96
C SER A 71 18.00 -4.16 17.19
N TYR A 72 18.67 -5.19 17.73
CA TYR A 72 19.62 -5.02 18.85
C TYR A 72 20.69 -3.98 18.52
N TYR A 73 21.30 -4.08 17.33
CA TYR A 73 22.35 -3.16 16.91
C TYR A 73 21.80 -1.77 16.63
N ASN A 74 20.57 -1.62 16.13
CA ASN A 74 19.94 -0.31 16.00
C ASN A 74 19.66 0.35 17.36
N LYS A 75 19.20 -0.41 18.35
CA LYS A 75 18.99 0.09 19.73
C LYS A 75 20.30 0.55 20.37
N LYS A 76 21.42 -0.13 20.08
CA LYS A 76 22.76 0.32 20.50
C LYS A 76 23.23 1.56 19.74
N ALA A 77 23.07 1.56 18.42
CA ALA A 77 23.50 2.65 17.56
C ALA A 77 22.71 3.95 17.82
N ASP A 78 21.48 3.84 18.33
CA ASP A 78 20.58 4.96 18.61
C ASP A 78 20.33 5.84 17.36
N LEU A 79 20.24 5.19 16.19
CA LEU A 79 20.06 5.89 14.92
C LEU A 79 18.62 6.36 14.76
N THR A 80 18.48 7.61 14.34
CA THR A 80 17.18 8.15 13.90
C THR A 80 17.01 7.93 12.41
N ILE A 81 16.20 6.94 12.04
CA ILE A 81 15.98 6.58 10.64
C ILE A 81 14.73 7.29 10.12
N LYS A 82 14.88 7.94 8.96
CA LYS A 82 13.75 8.57 8.27
C LYS A 82 12.69 7.53 7.96
N LYS A 83 11.44 7.84 8.30
CA LYS A 83 10.29 6.99 7.98
C LYS A 83 10.23 6.72 6.48
N PHE A 84 10.21 5.44 6.13
CA PHE A 84 10.02 4.99 4.76
C PHE A 84 8.53 5.03 4.39
N ILE A 85 8.21 5.70 3.27
CA ILE A 85 6.85 5.83 2.74
C ILE A 85 6.81 5.12 1.39
N ILE A 86 6.16 3.96 1.32
CA ILE A 86 6.12 3.14 0.10
C ILE A 86 5.41 3.87 -1.06
N GLU A 87 4.40 4.68 -0.74
CA GLU A 87 3.62 5.40 -1.75
C GLU A 87 4.47 6.39 -2.55
N ASP A 88 5.55 6.90 -1.94
CA ASP A 88 6.42 7.91 -2.53
C ASP A 88 7.52 7.29 -3.41
N ILE A 89 7.65 5.96 -3.46
CA ILE A 89 8.73 5.27 -4.20
C ILE A 89 8.74 5.66 -5.67
N LEU A 90 7.57 5.71 -6.30
CA LEU A 90 7.43 6.07 -7.72
C LEU A 90 7.58 7.58 -7.95
N LEU A 91 7.79 8.39 -6.90
CA LEU A 91 8.12 9.80 -7.05
C LEU A 91 9.56 10.02 -7.56
N LYS A 92 10.42 9.00 -7.51
CA LYS A 92 11.80 9.03 -7.99
C LYS A 92 11.89 8.56 -9.44
N ASN A 93 12.46 9.37 -10.33
CA ASN A 93 12.59 9.04 -11.76
C ASN A 93 13.46 7.79 -11.97
N GLU A 94 14.50 7.64 -11.15
CA GLU A 94 15.43 6.52 -11.22
C GLU A 94 14.72 5.17 -10.99
N VAL A 95 13.72 5.17 -10.11
CA VAL A 95 12.89 4.00 -9.82
C VAL A 95 11.95 3.72 -10.99
N VAL A 96 11.34 4.76 -11.56
CA VAL A 96 10.48 4.63 -12.75
C VAL A 96 11.28 4.03 -13.91
N ASP A 97 12.48 4.53 -14.15
CA ASP A 97 13.38 4.01 -15.18
C ASP A 97 13.78 2.54 -14.92
N GLU A 98 13.92 2.13 -13.65
CA GLU A 98 14.19 0.74 -13.29
C GLU A 98 13.08 -0.22 -13.74
N PHE A 99 11.81 0.20 -13.69
CA PHE A 99 10.70 -0.56 -14.30
C PHE A 99 10.83 -0.69 -15.81
N TYR A 100 11.16 0.41 -16.50
CA TYR A 100 11.24 0.44 -17.97
C TYR A 100 12.51 -0.22 -18.54
N LYS A 101 13.52 -0.52 -17.71
CA LYS A 101 14.65 -1.40 -18.08
C LYS A 101 14.23 -2.85 -18.27
N ASN A 102 13.10 -3.28 -17.68
CA ASN A 102 12.57 -4.61 -17.92
C ASN A 102 11.98 -4.68 -19.35
N GLU A 103 12.64 -5.42 -20.24
CA GLU A 103 12.23 -5.49 -21.65
C GLU A 103 10.79 -5.95 -21.87
N GLU A 104 10.33 -6.92 -21.08
CA GLU A 104 8.96 -7.46 -21.22
C GLU A 104 7.92 -6.44 -20.79
N PHE A 105 8.18 -5.71 -19.70
CA PHE A 105 7.33 -4.61 -19.25
C PHE A 105 7.33 -3.45 -20.24
N ASN A 106 8.51 -3.07 -20.76
CA ASN A 106 8.63 -2.00 -21.73
C ASN A 106 7.86 -2.32 -23.02
N LYS A 107 8.03 -3.54 -23.57
CA LYS A 107 7.25 -4.03 -24.72
C LYS A 107 5.75 -4.05 -24.43
N TYR A 108 5.35 -4.46 -23.23
CA TYR A 108 3.95 -4.42 -22.80
C TYR A 108 3.39 -2.99 -22.78
N SER A 109 4.15 -2.04 -22.24
CA SER A 109 3.80 -0.62 -22.21
C SER A 109 3.65 -0.04 -23.61
N GLN A 110 4.60 -0.29 -24.51
CA GLN A 110 4.57 0.17 -25.90
C GLN A 110 3.33 -0.36 -26.63
N THR A 111 3.07 -1.67 -26.51
CA THR A 111 1.89 -2.31 -27.13
C THR A 111 0.58 -1.70 -26.64
N LYS A 112 0.48 -1.42 -25.34
CA LYS A 112 -0.74 -0.81 -24.75
C LYS A 112 -0.94 0.64 -25.15
N ASN A 113 0.15 1.37 -25.34
CA ASN A 113 0.13 2.79 -25.70
C ASN A 113 0.31 3.03 -27.21
N LYS A 114 0.17 1.99 -28.05
CA LYS A 114 0.28 2.06 -29.52
C LYS A 114 1.60 2.71 -29.96
N ASP A 115 2.70 2.30 -29.34
CA ASP A 115 4.06 2.78 -29.59
C ASP A 115 4.27 4.29 -29.37
N LYS A 116 3.34 4.95 -28.66
CA LYS A 116 3.53 6.32 -28.18
C LYS A 116 4.67 6.36 -27.16
N ILE A 117 5.59 7.31 -27.33
CA ILE A 117 6.60 7.64 -26.31
C ILE A 117 5.89 8.33 -25.15
N LEU A 118 5.99 7.72 -23.97
CA LEU A 118 5.41 8.27 -22.74
C LEU A 118 6.37 9.27 -22.08
N ASN A 119 5.82 10.38 -21.60
CA ASN A 119 6.55 11.25 -20.68
C ASN A 119 6.63 10.65 -19.26
N GLU A 120 7.36 11.29 -18.35
CA GLU A 120 7.58 10.75 -17.00
C GLU A 120 6.30 10.56 -16.17
N ASP A 121 5.36 11.49 -16.26
CA ASP A 121 4.08 11.39 -15.53
C ASP A 121 3.23 10.24 -16.09
N GLU A 122 3.18 10.11 -17.41
CA GLU A 122 2.49 9.02 -18.10
C GLU A 122 3.14 7.65 -17.78
N LYS A 123 4.47 7.58 -17.69
CA LYS A 123 5.19 6.38 -17.24
C LYS A 123 4.80 5.98 -15.82
N ARG A 124 4.79 6.95 -14.89
CA ARG A 124 4.39 6.72 -13.48
C ARG A 124 2.94 6.26 -13.38
N GLU A 125 2.04 6.91 -14.10
CA GLU A 125 0.64 6.53 -14.16
C GLU A 125 0.49 5.11 -14.72
N PHE A 126 1.24 4.76 -15.76
CA PHE A 126 1.22 3.43 -16.35
C PHE A 126 1.71 2.35 -15.36
N ILE A 127 2.78 2.61 -14.60
CA ILE A 127 3.25 1.70 -13.55
C ILE A 127 2.18 1.55 -12.45
N ASN A 128 1.62 2.64 -11.94
CA ASN A 128 0.57 2.62 -10.91
C ASN A 128 -0.68 1.84 -11.36
N ASN A 129 -1.04 1.94 -12.64
CA ASN A 129 -2.14 1.18 -13.23
C ASN A 129 -1.77 -0.30 -13.43
N SER A 130 -0.50 -0.60 -13.65
CA SER A 130 0.02 -1.96 -13.88
C SER A 130 0.23 -2.74 -12.60
N ILE A 131 0.70 -2.10 -11.53
CA ILE A 131 0.96 -2.72 -10.24
C ILE A 131 0.57 -1.77 -9.10
N LYS A 132 -0.32 -2.25 -8.23
CA LYS A 132 -0.93 -1.45 -7.16
C LYS A 132 -0.58 -2.02 -5.81
N ILE A 133 -0.19 -1.13 -4.90
CA ILE A 133 0.01 -1.45 -3.50
C ILE A 133 -1.20 -1.00 -2.67
N ASN A 134 -1.67 -1.87 -1.78
CA ASN A 134 -2.76 -1.59 -0.86
C ASN A 134 -2.30 -1.83 0.58
N LYS A 135 -2.66 -0.92 1.48
CA LYS A 135 -2.46 -1.09 2.93
C LYS A 135 -3.59 -1.93 3.50
N VAL A 136 -3.25 -2.98 4.24
CA VAL A 136 -4.21 -3.73 5.05
C VAL A 136 -4.00 -3.35 6.51
N MET A 137 -5.02 -2.74 7.10
CA MET A 137 -4.98 -2.23 8.47
C MET A 137 -5.39 -3.31 9.47
N ASP A 138 -4.87 -3.25 10.69
CA ASP A 138 -5.40 -3.98 11.82
C ASP A 138 -6.63 -3.23 12.37
N GLU A 139 -7.79 -3.91 12.38
CA GLU A 139 -9.10 -3.32 12.72
C GLU A 139 -9.21 -2.86 14.19
N GLY A 140 -8.22 -3.12 15.06
CA GLY A 140 -8.20 -2.62 16.44
C GLY A 140 -7.18 -1.50 16.72
N LYS A 141 -6.11 -1.39 15.93
CA LYS A 141 -4.92 -0.60 16.29
C LYS A 141 -4.62 0.61 15.41
N LYS A 142 -5.36 0.79 14.30
CA LYS A 142 -5.05 1.80 13.26
C LYS A 142 -3.60 1.70 12.73
N GLU A 143 -3.00 0.52 12.85
CA GLU A 143 -1.66 0.22 12.36
C GLU A 143 -1.75 -0.63 11.09
N ILE A 144 -0.70 -0.54 10.26
CA ILE A 144 -0.62 -1.36 9.04
C ILE A 144 -0.24 -2.78 9.45
N LYS A 145 -1.15 -3.72 9.20
CA LYS A 145 -0.90 -5.15 9.43
C LYS A 145 0.07 -5.69 8.39
N TYR A 146 -0.22 -5.44 7.11
CA TYR A 146 0.62 -5.80 5.97
C TYR A 146 0.26 -4.99 4.72
N TYR A 147 1.09 -5.11 3.69
CA TYR A 147 0.85 -4.55 2.36
C TYR A 147 0.47 -5.67 1.39
N SER A 148 -0.43 -5.37 0.47
CA SER A 148 -0.82 -6.26 -0.62
C SER A 148 -0.44 -5.61 -1.95
N LEU A 149 0.52 -6.22 -2.64
CA LEU A 149 0.96 -5.81 -3.96
C LEU A 149 0.23 -6.63 -5.01
N ILE A 150 -0.48 -5.98 -5.93
CA ILE A 150 -1.34 -6.64 -6.91
C ILE A 150 -0.97 -6.14 -8.32
N SER A 151 -0.61 -7.08 -9.19
CA SER A 151 -0.46 -6.83 -10.62
C SER A 151 -1.82 -6.83 -11.31
N ASN A 152 -2.10 -5.75 -12.03
CA ASN A 152 -3.32 -5.53 -12.81
C ASN A 152 -3.11 -5.68 -14.33
N ILE A 153 -1.92 -6.10 -14.76
CA ILE A 153 -1.63 -6.25 -16.18
C ILE A 153 -2.47 -7.40 -16.78
N LYS A 154 -3.02 -7.15 -17.97
CA LYS A 154 -3.58 -8.20 -18.84
C LYS A 154 -2.44 -8.90 -19.60
N ALA A 155 -1.56 -9.59 -18.89
CA ALA A 155 -0.44 -10.33 -19.45
C ALA A 155 -0.39 -11.76 -18.88
N ASN A 156 0.55 -12.58 -19.36
CA ASN A 156 0.76 -13.92 -18.81
C ASN A 156 1.25 -13.84 -17.35
N LYS A 157 1.12 -14.97 -16.64
CA LYS A 157 1.57 -15.13 -15.24
C LYS A 157 3.03 -14.68 -15.05
N GLY A 158 3.91 -15.02 -15.99
CA GLY A 158 5.34 -14.72 -15.90
C GLY A 158 5.66 -13.23 -15.78
N LEU A 159 5.06 -12.37 -16.61
CA LEU A 159 5.30 -10.92 -16.50
C LEU A 159 4.76 -10.36 -15.18
N SER A 160 3.61 -10.86 -14.72
CA SER A 160 3.04 -10.41 -13.44
C SER A 160 3.95 -10.76 -12.26
N GLU A 161 4.51 -11.96 -12.26
CA GLU A 161 5.45 -12.40 -11.23
C GLU A 161 6.74 -11.58 -11.24
N LYS A 162 7.28 -11.28 -12.44
CA LYS A 162 8.46 -10.43 -12.59
C LYS A 162 8.23 -9.01 -12.10
N LEU A 163 7.07 -8.41 -12.37
CA LEU A 163 6.74 -7.07 -11.88
C LEU A 163 6.60 -7.02 -10.36
N ILE A 164 5.96 -8.04 -9.77
CA ILE A 164 5.84 -8.16 -8.32
C ILE A 164 7.24 -8.28 -7.70
N ALA A 165 8.09 -9.16 -8.24
CA ALA A 165 9.46 -9.32 -7.77
C ALA A 165 10.26 -8.02 -7.87
N LEU A 166 10.21 -7.35 -9.03
CA LEU A 166 10.91 -6.09 -9.26
C LEU A 166 10.50 -5.00 -8.26
N TYR A 167 9.20 -4.85 -7.99
CA TYR A 167 8.72 -3.86 -7.03
C TYR A 167 9.21 -4.18 -5.60
N ILE A 168 9.23 -5.46 -5.21
CA ILE A 168 9.76 -5.90 -3.91
C ILE A 168 11.26 -5.62 -3.81
N ASP A 169 12.02 -5.88 -4.87
CA ASP A 169 13.46 -5.61 -4.92
C ASP A 169 13.75 -4.10 -4.82
N ILE A 170 12.95 -3.27 -5.51
CA ILE A 170 13.01 -1.81 -5.40
C ILE A 170 12.73 -1.36 -3.96
N ILE A 171 11.69 -1.88 -3.30
CA ILE A 171 11.42 -1.53 -1.89
C ILE A 171 12.61 -1.90 -1.00
N ASN A 172 13.16 -3.11 -1.17
CA ASN A 172 14.31 -3.57 -0.40
C ASN A 172 15.51 -2.63 -0.56
N LYS A 173 15.85 -2.29 -1.81
CA LYS A 173 16.93 -1.38 -2.16
C LYS A 173 16.72 0.02 -1.61
N GLU A 174 15.55 0.62 -1.84
CA GLU A 174 15.26 2.00 -1.44
C GLU A 174 15.25 2.16 0.08
N LYS A 175 14.68 1.19 0.80
CA LYS A 175 14.67 1.22 2.27
C LYS A 175 16.06 0.94 2.85
N ALA A 176 16.81 -0.02 2.28
CA ALA A 176 18.19 -0.27 2.68
C ALA A 176 19.07 0.97 2.50
N ALA A 177 18.93 1.68 1.37
CA ALA A 177 19.68 2.91 1.12
C ALA A 177 19.41 4.00 2.18
N ILE A 178 18.18 4.14 2.67
CA ILE A 178 17.87 5.09 3.76
C ILE A 178 18.60 4.70 5.04
N ILE A 179 18.66 3.41 5.35
CA ILE A 179 19.34 2.89 6.55
C ILE A 179 20.86 3.09 6.41
N ILE A 180 21.44 2.71 5.27
CA ILE A 180 22.88 2.88 4.98
C ILE A 180 23.27 4.35 5.09
N ASN A 181 22.50 5.25 4.47
CA ASN A 181 22.79 6.68 4.55
C ASN A 181 22.73 7.21 5.99
N ALA A 182 21.81 6.70 6.82
CA ALA A 182 21.74 7.08 8.23
C ALA A 182 22.96 6.58 9.01
N ILE A 183 23.41 5.35 8.74
CA ILE A 183 24.65 4.79 9.31
C ILE A 183 25.85 5.66 8.92
N ASP A 184 26.03 5.92 7.63
CA ASP A 184 27.19 6.65 7.10
C ASP A 184 27.23 8.11 7.60
N THR A 185 26.06 8.73 7.81
CA THR A 185 25.97 10.11 8.31
C THR A 185 26.43 10.22 9.77
N GLU A 186 26.15 9.21 10.59
CA GLU A 186 26.40 9.25 12.04
C GLU A 186 27.74 8.61 12.43
N ASP A 187 28.27 7.70 11.61
CA ASP A 187 29.48 6.92 11.92
C ASP A 187 30.70 7.78 12.24
N ASP A 188 31.07 8.69 11.34
CA ASP A 188 32.22 9.58 11.54
C ASP A 188 32.06 10.44 12.79
N PHE A 189 30.85 10.94 13.04
CA PHE A 189 30.56 11.77 14.20
C PHE A 189 30.72 10.97 15.51
N ILE A 190 30.15 9.78 15.58
CA ILE A 190 30.24 8.90 16.75
C ILE A 190 31.67 8.48 17.03
N ILE A 191 32.43 8.09 15.99
CA ILE A 191 33.85 7.72 16.14
C ILE A 191 34.67 8.91 16.66
N GLN A 192 34.47 10.11 16.11
CA GLN A 192 35.17 11.31 16.58
C GLN A 192 34.85 11.64 18.03
N LYS A 193 33.57 11.55 18.43
CA LYS A 193 33.14 11.80 19.80
C LYS A 193 33.68 10.75 20.76
N ARG A 194 33.61 9.46 20.41
CA ARG A 194 34.18 8.36 21.20
C ARG A 194 35.66 8.61 21.49
N ASN A 195 36.46 8.89 20.45
CA ASN A 195 37.90 9.09 20.58
C ASN A 195 38.23 10.37 21.39
N LEU A 196 37.41 11.43 21.25
CA LEU A 196 37.54 12.65 22.05
C LEU A 196 37.34 12.37 23.54
N TYR A 197 36.24 11.70 23.91
CA TYR A 197 35.95 11.41 25.31
C TYR A 197 36.90 10.36 25.90
N GLU A 198 37.35 9.38 25.12
CA GLU A 198 38.41 8.45 25.53
C GLU A 198 39.68 9.21 25.93
N LYS A 199 40.08 10.20 25.13
CA LYS A 199 41.25 11.03 25.43
C LYS A 199 41.06 11.84 26.70
N LYS A 200 39.88 12.46 26.88
CA LYS A 200 39.56 13.22 28.10
C LYS A 200 39.56 12.35 29.36
N VAL A 201 39.01 11.14 29.29
CA VAL A 201 39.04 10.17 30.40
C VAL A 201 40.49 9.84 30.77
N LYS A 202 41.34 9.53 29.78
CA LYS A 202 42.78 9.25 30.02
C LYS A 202 43.53 10.46 30.60
N GLU A 203 43.21 11.67 30.17
CA GLU A 203 43.77 12.90 30.74
C GLU A 203 43.32 13.10 32.20
N GLY A 204 42.04 12.87 32.51
CA GLY A 204 41.51 12.90 33.87
C GLY A 204 42.17 11.86 34.79
N GLU A 205 42.30 10.62 34.33
CA GLU A 205 42.99 9.54 35.06
C GLU A 205 44.45 9.91 35.36
N LYS A 206 45.15 10.52 34.40
CA LYS A 206 46.51 11.00 34.59
C LYS A 206 46.58 12.13 35.62
N ASN A 207 45.67 13.10 35.56
CA ASN A 207 45.59 14.20 36.52
C ASN A 207 45.35 13.69 37.94
N ILE A 208 44.43 12.75 38.11
CA ILE A 208 44.19 12.09 39.41
C ILE A 208 45.45 11.38 39.90
N ALA A 209 46.13 10.62 39.04
CA ALA A 209 47.36 9.93 39.40
C ALA A 209 48.48 10.88 39.82
N GLU A 210 48.59 12.06 39.19
CA GLU A 210 49.53 13.11 39.58
C GLU A 210 49.17 13.75 40.93
N ILE A 211 47.88 14.03 41.18
CA ILE A 211 47.41 14.54 42.47
C ILE A 211 47.73 13.56 43.60
N ILE A 212 47.45 12.26 43.40
CA ILE A 212 47.73 11.21 44.38
C ILE A 212 49.22 11.14 44.69
N LYS A 213 50.10 11.22 43.68
CA LYS A 213 51.56 11.20 43.86
C LYS A 213 52.09 12.38 44.68
N GLN A 214 51.39 13.51 44.69
CA GLN A 214 51.78 14.70 45.44
C GLN A 214 51.28 14.68 46.89
N GLN A 215 50.44 13.70 47.28
CA GLN A 215 49.93 13.59 48.64
C GLN A 215 50.92 12.90 49.59
N PRO A 216 51.00 13.31 50.86
CA PRO A 216 51.78 12.60 51.87
C PRO A 216 51.29 11.16 52.07
N VAL A 217 52.22 10.23 52.25
CA VAL A 217 51.95 8.79 52.48
C VAL A 217 50.96 8.57 53.64
N SER A 218 51.08 9.37 54.71
CA SER A 218 50.21 9.29 55.88
C SER A 218 48.74 9.63 55.59
N ILE A 219 48.44 10.38 54.52
CA ILE A 219 47.06 10.68 54.13
C ILE A 219 46.50 9.56 53.25
N LEU A 220 47.32 9.00 52.36
CA LEU A 220 46.96 7.89 51.48
C LEU A 220 46.66 6.59 52.24
N GLU A 221 47.30 6.37 53.40
CA GLU A 221 47.07 5.20 54.25
C GLU A 221 45.81 5.31 55.13
N ASN A 222 45.33 6.53 55.41
CA ASN A 222 44.28 6.80 56.40
C ASN A 222 42.93 7.27 55.80
N GLN A 223 42.84 7.49 54.49
CA GLN A 223 41.61 7.89 53.81
C GLN A 223 41.42 7.11 52.51
N GLU A 224 40.16 6.79 52.18
CA GLU A 224 39.81 6.32 50.84
C GLU A 224 40.10 7.44 49.82
N ILE A 225 40.88 7.12 48.79
CA ILE A 225 41.37 8.09 47.80
C ILE A 225 40.20 8.84 47.13
N ILE A 226 39.09 8.15 46.84
CA ILE A 226 37.90 8.75 46.21
C ILE A 226 37.23 9.77 47.14
N SER A 227 37.13 9.49 48.44
CA SER A 227 36.53 10.44 49.38
C SER A 227 37.43 11.65 49.62
N MET A 228 38.76 11.48 49.64
CA MET A 228 39.70 12.62 49.66
C MET A 228 39.55 13.51 48.41
N LEU A 229 39.51 12.90 47.22
CA LEU A 229 39.33 13.62 45.95
C LEU A 229 37.97 14.31 45.87
N SER A 230 36.92 13.74 46.46
CA SER A 230 35.59 14.35 46.49
C SER A 230 35.52 15.65 47.29
N ILE A 231 36.44 15.84 48.24
CA ILE A 231 36.52 17.08 49.04
C ILE A 231 37.48 18.08 48.38
N THR A 232 38.62 17.60 47.90
CA THR A 232 39.73 18.45 47.43
C THR A 232 39.61 18.85 45.96
N ASN A 233 39.03 17.99 45.13
CA ASN A 233 38.89 18.16 43.68
C ASN A 233 37.51 17.68 43.17
N PRO A 234 36.38 18.17 43.74
CA PRO A 234 35.05 17.70 43.38
C PRO A 234 34.71 17.89 41.90
N SER A 235 35.14 18.99 41.29
CA SER A 235 34.89 19.28 39.87
C SER A 235 35.58 18.28 38.94
N LEU A 236 36.81 17.86 39.28
CA LEU A 236 37.55 16.88 38.48
C LEU A 236 36.85 15.52 38.47
N LEU A 237 36.36 15.07 39.63
CA LEU A 237 35.59 13.81 39.71
C LEU A 237 34.29 13.91 38.92
N GLN A 238 33.57 15.01 39.04
CA GLN A 238 32.33 15.23 38.30
C GLN A 238 32.55 15.27 36.78
N GLU A 239 33.60 15.95 36.33
CA GLU A 239 33.99 15.99 34.91
C GLU A 239 34.37 14.60 34.40
N MET A 240 35.13 13.83 35.18
CA MET A 240 35.49 12.45 34.82
C MET A 240 34.29 11.53 34.72
N ASP A 241 33.36 11.58 35.69
CA ASP A 241 32.14 10.77 35.63
C ASP A 241 31.29 11.11 34.40
N SER A 242 31.19 12.41 34.08
CA SER A 242 30.49 12.88 32.87
C SER A 242 31.19 12.42 31.59
N ASP A 243 32.51 12.60 31.48
CA ASP A 243 33.27 12.20 30.30
C ASP A 243 33.27 10.68 30.12
N LYS A 244 33.30 9.91 31.21
CA LYS A 244 33.19 8.45 31.19
C LYS A 244 31.82 7.99 30.71
N ALA A 245 30.74 8.59 31.21
CA ALA A 245 29.39 8.30 30.74
C ALA A 245 29.21 8.62 29.24
N LEU A 246 29.80 9.71 28.77
CA LEU A 246 29.79 10.06 27.35
C LEU A 246 30.65 9.11 26.52
N TYR A 247 31.84 8.72 27.00
CA TYR A 247 32.66 7.71 26.35
C TYR A 247 31.91 6.38 26.21
N GLU A 248 31.31 5.87 27.29
CA GLU A 248 30.54 4.62 27.27
C GLU A 248 29.37 4.70 26.29
N LYS A 249 28.63 5.82 26.28
CA LYS A 249 27.56 6.06 25.30
C LYS A 249 28.06 5.97 23.86
N TYR A 250 29.10 6.72 23.50
CA TYR A 250 29.61 6.74 22.13
C TYR A 250 30.33 5.43 21.75
N TYR A 251 30.88 4.72 22.73
CA TYR A 251 31.42 3.38 22.54
C TYR A 251 30.32 2.39 22.17
N ASP A 252 29.22 2.37 22.93
CA ASP A 252 28.07 1.50 22.64
C ASP A 252 27.43 1.82 21.28
N GLN A 253 27.31 3.11 20.95
CA GLN A 253 26.83 3.55 19.64
C GLN A 253 27.74 3.09 18.50
N ALA A 254 29.06 3.18 18.66
CA ALA A 254 30.03 2.70 17.67
C ALA A 254 29.91 1.19 17.46
N VAL A 255 29.79 0.41 18.54
CA VAL A 255 29.55 -1.05 18.47
C VAL A 255 28.22 -1.35 17.76
N GLY A 256 27.19 -0.55 18.01
CA GLY A 256 25.91 -0.64 17.30
C GLY A 256 26.07 -0.44 15.80
N ILE A 257 26.75 0.63 15.39
CA ILE A 257 27.01 0.94 13.97
C ILE A 257 27.83 -0.15 13.29
N GLU A 258 28.90 -0.62 13.93
CA GLU A 258 29.74 -1.69 13.39
C GLU A 258 28.93 -2.96 13.16
N GLY A 259 28.12 -3.37 14.15
CA GLY A 259 27.24 -4.52 14.00
C GLY A 259 26.16 -4.36 12.92
N LEU A 260 25.68 -3.14 12.68
CA LEU A 260 24.76 -2.86 11.56
C LEU A 260 25.45 -2.98 10.20
N LYS A 261 26.69 -2.49 10.07
CA LYS A 261 27.47 -2.61 8.83
C LYS A 261 27.79 -4.07 8.48
N GLU A 262 27.92 -4.92 9.49
CA GLU A 262 28.14 -6.36 9.31
C GLU A 262 26.84 -7.16 9.09
N ASP A 263 25.66 -6.56 9.25
CA ASP A 263 24.38 -7.24 9.10
C ASP A 263 24.10 -7.60 7.63
N LYS A 264 24.21 -8.89 7.32
CA LYS A 264 23.94 -9.44 5.99
C LYS A 264 22.49 -9.26 5.53
N ASN A 265 21.56 -9.04 6.46
CA ASN A 265 20.14 -8.86 6.16
C ASN A 265 19.76 -7.40 5.92
N LEU A 266 20.71 -6.46 5.94
CA LEU A 266 20.41 -5.05 5.73
C LEU A 266 19.82 -4.77 4.34
N ASN A 267 20.07 -5.63 3.36
CA ASN A 267 19.44 -5.56 2.03
C ASN A 267 18.06 -6.24 1.95
N GLN A 268 17.64 -6.96 2.98
CA GLN A 268 16.34 -7.61 3.06
C GLN A 268 15.45 -6.85 4.04
N GLN A 269 14.64 -5.92 3.52
CA GLN A 269 13.81 -5.01 4.31
C GLN A 269 12.32 -5.36 4.31
N ILE A 270 11.99 -6.50 3.68
CA ILE A 270 10.65 -7.06 3.55
C ILE A 270 10.61 -8.49 4.10
N GLU A 271 9.56 -8.78 4.86
CA GLU A 271 9.11 -10.12 5.19
C GLU A 271 7.96 -10.53 4.25
N LYS A 272 8.14 -11.61 3.48
CA LYS A 272 7.10 -12.13 2.57
C LYS A 272 6.11 -12.98 3.38
N LEU A 273 4.85 -12.55 3.43
CA LEU A 273 3.79 -13.25 4.17
C LEU A 273 3.05 -14.27 3.30
N SER A 274 3.23 -14.21 1.99
CA SER A 274 2.65 -15.17 1.04
C SER A 274 3.58 -15.44 -0.13
N SER A 275 3.42 -16.61 -0.75
CA SER A 275 3.84 -16.79 -2.15
C SER A 275 3.00 -15.90 -3.08
N ILE A 276 3.40 -15.81 -4.34
CA ILE A 276 2.59 -15.12 -5.35
C ILE A 276 1.32 -15.94 -5.58
N TYR A 277 0.17 -15.34 -5.30
CA TYR A 277 -1.14 -15.97 -5.41
C TYR A 277 -1.96 -15.36 -6.54
N LYS A 278 -2.91 -16.14 -7.06
CA LYS A 278 -3.90 -15.65 -8.02
C LYS A 278 -5.01 -14.92 -7.25
N VAL A 279 -5.29 -13.69 -7.63
CA VAL A 279 -6.35 -12.88 -7.03
C VAL A 279 -7.68 -13.31 -7.63
N GLU A 280 -8.56 -13.85 -6.79
CA GLU A 280 -9.90 -14.24 -7.21
C GLU A 280 -10.81 -13.02 -7.35
N GLU A 281 -11.00 -12.52 -8.58
CA GLU A 281 -12.08 -11.58 -8.82
C GLU A 281 -13.44 -12.30 -8.82
N LYS A 282 -14.37 -11.81 -8.00
CA LYS A 282 -15.77 -12.26 -8.01
C LYS A 282 -16.33 -12.08 -9.43
N SER A 283 -16.81 -13.17 -10.02
CA SER A 283 -17.38 -13.12 -11.36
C SER A 283 -18.67 -12.29 -11.37
N LYS A 284 -18.72 -11.27 -12.22
CA LYS A 284 -19.95 -10.52 -12.51
C LYS A 284 -20.88 -11.25 -13.49
N SER A 285 -20.46 -12.41 -14.02
CA SER A 285 -21.20 -13.16 -15.05
C SER A 285 -22.64 -13.47 -14.63
N MET A 286 -22.86 -13.90 -13.38
CA MET A 286 -24.18 -14.26 -12.88
C MET A 286 -25.08 -13.03 -12.77
N MET A 287 -24.52 -11.89 -12.34
CA MET A 287 -25.23 -10.61 -12.25
C MET A 287 -25.67 -10.12 -13.65
N ILE A 288 -24.82 -10.29 -14.66
CA ILE A 288 -25.13 -9.89 -16.05
C ILE A 288 -26.32 -10.68 -16.60
N VAL A 289 -26.36 -12.00 -16.36
CA VAL A 289 -27.48 -12.83 -16.80
C VAL A 289 -28.77 -12.43 -16.07
N ALA A 290 -28.70 -12.19 -14.76
CA ALA A 290 -29.85 -11.76 -13.97
C ALA A 290 -30.41 -10.41 -14.46
N MET A 291 -29.53 -9.43 -14.70
CA MET A 291 -29.92 -8.13 -15.26
C MET A 291 -30.50 -8.27 -16.68
N GLY A 292 -29.93 -9.13 -17.51
CA GLY A 292 -30.44 -9.46 -18.83
C GLY A 292 -31.87 -9.98 -18.82
N LEU A 293 -32.18 -10.90 -17.90
CA LEU A 293 -33.52 -11.45 -17.75
C LEU A 293 -34.52 -10.39 -17.29
N ILE A 294 -34.16 -9.58 -16.29
CA ILE A 294 -35.00 -8.49 -15.80
C ILE A 294 -35.29 -7.49 -16.92
N LEU A 295 -34.23 -7.02 -17.61
CA LEU A 295 -34.35 -6.07 -18.71
C LEU A 295 -35.14 -6.64 -19.89
N GLY A 296 -34.97 -7.94 -20.16
CA GLY A 296 -35.72 -8.67 -21.18
C GLY A 296 -37.22 -8.71 -20.90
N LEU A 297 -37.61 -8.98 -19.66
CA LEU A 297 -39.02 -8.94 -19.25
C LEU A 297 -39.60 -7.52 -19.35
N PHE A 298 -38.88 -6.50 -18.86
CA PHE A 298 -39.32 -5.10 -18.97
C PHE A 298 -39.51 -4.66 -20.42
N LEU A 299 -38.56 -4.96 -21.30
CA LEU A 299 -38.65 -4.61 -22.72
C LEU A 299 -39.77 -5.39 -23.42
N GLY A 300 -39.98 -6.65 -23.05
CA GLY A 300 -41.09 -7.45 -23.56
C GLY A 300 -42.45 -6.89 -23.17
N ILE A 301 -42.60 -6.51 -21.89
CA ILE A 301 -43.80 -5.83 -21.38
C ILE A 301 -44.03 -4.53 -22.13
N PHE A 302 -43.00 -3.70 -22.29
CA PHE A 302 -43.07 -2.45 -23.02
C PHE A 302 -43.48 -2.66 -24.48
N ALA A 303 -42.87 -3.63 -25.17
CA ALA A 303 -43.19 -3.96 -26.56
C ALA A 303 -44.63 -4.47 -26.71
N ALA A 304 -45.14 -5.23 -25.74
CA ALA A 304 -46.54 -5.66 -25.70
C ALA A 304 -47.51 -4.47 -25.61
N PHE A 305 -47.20 -3.49 -24.75
CA PHE A 305 -47.99 -2.27 -24.65
C PHE A 305 -47.92 -1.41 -25.91
N MET A 306 -46.73 -1.23 -26.50
CA MET A 306 -46.57 -0.48 -27.74
C MET A 306 -47.33 -1.12 -28.90
N LYS A 307 -47.28 -2.45 -29.02
CA LYS A 307 -48.05 -3.19 -30.02
C LYS A 307 -49.55 -2.94 -29.87
N GLU A 308 -50.07 -3.11 -28.66
CA GLU A 308 -51.49 -2.88 -28.39
C GLU A 308 -51.90 -1.42 -28.60
N PHE A 309 -51.01 -0.47 -28.28
CA PHE A 309 -51.23 0.94 -28.55
C PHE A 309 -51.35 1.20 -30.06
N PHE A 310 -50.40 0.73 -30.88
CA PHE A 310 -50.45 0.95 -32.33
C PHE A 310 -51.58 0.20 -33.04
N GLU A 311 -51.98 -0.97 -32.55
CA GLU A 311 -53.14 -1.71 -33.10
C GLU A 311 -54.47 -1.01 -32.80
N ASN A 312 -54.56 -0.27 -31.69
CA ASN A 312 -55.77 0.44 -31.28
C ASN A 312 -55.78 1.95 -31.65
N VAL A 313 -54.67 2.47 -32.17
CA VAL A 313 -54.62 3.80 -32.79
C VAL A 313 -55.11 3.66 -34.23
N ASP A 314 -56.37 4.05 -34.47
CA ASP A 314 -56.93 4.19 -35.80
C ASP A 314 -56.18 5.35 -36.50
N PHE A 315 -55.14 5.06 -37.27
CA PHE A 315 -54.56 6.02 -38.22
C PHE A 315 -55.50 6.21 -39.41
N LYS A 316 -56.76 6.59 -39.13
CA LYS A 316 -57.66 7.18 -40.13
C LYS A 316 -57.44 8.68 -40.11
N ASN A 317 -56.54 9.13 -40.97
CA ASN A 317 -56.75 10.39 -41.69
C ASN A 317 -57.38 10.05 -43.04
#